data_AF-A0A6J7PWB1-F1
#
_entry.id   AF-A0A6J7PWB1-F1
#
_cell.length_a   1.000
_cell.length_b   1.000
_cell.length_c   1.000
_cell.angle_alpha   90.00
_cell.angle_beta   90.00
_cell.angle_gamma   90.00
#
_symmetry.space_group_name_H-M   'P 1'
#
loop_
_entity.id
_entity.type
_entity.pdbx_description
1 polymer ?
#
loop_
_entity_poly.entity_id
_entity_poly.type
_entity_poly.pdbx_seq_one_letter_code
_entity_poly.pdbx_strand_id
1 'polypeptide(L)'
;MEVTHDPFSVLGVPAMSDAATLGAARRRLARELHPDVGGDAAAMQAVNVAYDEALRLLAEPPPAEPAEPEPAPVREPQASTHRRGPARNVQHDNPSFTIAVLPAEAFEALLIVTSWIGEVLVDDPPYVLEVFLHEPAPCWCRLDLVPDAGATTISLTVAAVEEDGVGILPPPDIDLVRDTWVAGLNEPLW
;
A
#
# COMPACT_ATOMS: atom_id res chain seq x y z
N MET A 1 4.37 -30.47 12.44
CA MET A 1 3.60 -30.43 11.18
C MET A 1 3.27 -28.98 10.96
N GLU A 2 4.00 -28.32 10.06
CA GLU A 2 3.70 -26.96 9.65
C GLU A 2 2.40 -27.01 8.83
N VAL A 3 1.32 -26.45 9.36
CA VAL A 3 0.11 -26.24 8.57
C VAL A 3 0.38 -25.00 7.76
N THR A 4 1.03 -25.15 6.60
CA THR A 4 1.23 -24.07 5.64
C THR A 4 -0.15 -23.63 5.18
N HIS A 5 -0.68 -22.57 5.79
CA HIS A 5 -1.98 -22.01 5.39
C HIS A 5 -1.75 -21.33 4.05
N ASP A 6 -2.33 -21.89 3.00
CA ASP A 6 -2.26 -21.31 1.68
C ASP A 6 -2.96 -19.92 1.69
N PRO A 7 -2.25 -18.82 1.38
CA PRO A 7 -2.81 -17.47 1.46
C PRO A 7 -4.00 -17.27 0.51
N PHE A 8 -4.01 -17.94 -0.65
CA PHE A 8 -5.13 -17.89 -1.60
C PHE A 8 -6.39 -18.55 -1.01
N SER A 9 -6.21 -19.66 -0.28
CA SER A 9 -7.29 -20.36 0.42
C SER A 9 -7.90 -19.52 1.54
N VAL A 10 -7.09 -18.75 2.30
CA VAL A 10 -7.60 -17.83 3.35
C VAL A 10 -8.43 -16.71 2.74
N LEU A 11 -8.06 -16.21 1.56
CA LEU A 11 -8.82 -15.20 0.83
C LEU A 11 -10.05 -15.78 0.09
N GLY A 12 -10.17 -17.11 0.04
CA GLY A 12 -11.25 -17.80 -0.68
C GLY A 12 -11.18 -17.60 -2.19
N VAL A 13 -9.98 -17.49 -2.75
CA VAL A 13 -9.75 -17.32 -4.19
C VAL A 13 -8.93 -18.48 -4.77
N PRO A 14 -8.99 -18.72 -6.09
CA PRO A 14 -8.11 -19.69 -6.74
C PRO A 14 -6.62 -19.38 -6.51
N ALA A 15 -5.80 -20.43 -6.40
CA ALA A 15 -4.34 -20.28 -6.29
C ALA A 15 -3.77 -19.45 -7.44
N MET A 16 -2.83 -18.55 -7.13
CA MET A 16 -2.22 -17.62 -8.10
C MET A 16 -3.20 -16.68 -8.79
N SER A 17 -4.34 -16.38 -8.15
CA SER A 17 -5.24 -15.29 -8.59
C SER A 17 -4.49 -13.96 -8.68
N ASP A 18 -4.86 -13.12 -9.64
CA ASP A 18 -4.21 -11.82 -9.85
C ASP A 18 -4.46 -10.83 -8.68
N ALA A 19 -3.64 -9.77 -8.63
CA ALA A 19 -3.69 -8.77 -7.57
C ALA A 19 -5.07 -8.09 -7.46
N ALA A 20 -5.79 -7.93 -8.58
CA ALA A 20 -7.14 -7.36 -8.58
C ALA A 20 -8.14 -8.27 -7.85
N THR A 21 -8.08 -9.58 -8.13
CA THR A 21 -8.90 -10.62 -7.50
C THR A 21 -8.57 -10.76 -6.02
N LEU A 22 -7.29 -10.72 -5.65
CA LEU A 22 -6.85 -10.71 -4.25
C LEU A 22 -7.40 -9.49 -3.50
N GLY A 23 -7.31 -8.30 -4.11
CA GLY A 23 -7.81 -7.06 -3.50
C GLY A 23 -9.32 -7.10 -3.33
N ALA A 24 -10.06 -7.58 -4.33
CA ALA A 24 -11.51 -7.74 -4.25
C ALA A 24 -11.93 -8.73 -3.15
N ALA A 25 -11.21 -9.84 -3.02
CA ALA A 25 -11.46 -10.84 -1.99
C ALA A 25 -11.17 -10.31 -0.57
N ARG A 26 -10.05 -9.61 -0.39
CA ARG A 26 -9.73 -8.94 0.88
C ARG A 26 -10.79 -7.91 1.24
N ARG A 27 -11.22 -7.03 0.32
CA ARG A 27 -12.28 -6.04 0.57
C ARG A 27 -13.60 -6.68 0.99
N ARG A 28 -13.97 -7.82 0.39
CA ARG A 28 -15.16 -8.58 0.77
C ARG A 28 -15.04 -9.08 2.21
N LEU A 29 -13.93 -9.75 2.53
CA LEU A 29 -13.69 -10.30 3.86
C LEU A 29 -13.56 -9.21 4.93
N ALA A 30 -12.95 -8.07 4.60
CA ALA A 30 -12.85 -6.92 5.48
C ALA A 30 -14.23 -6.42 5.90
N ARG A 31 -15.17 -6.26 4.96
CA ARG A 31 -16.54 -5.84 5.28
C ARG A 31 -17.31 -6.84 6.15
N GLU A 32 -16.98 -8.12 6.03
CA GLU A 32 -17.64 -9.21 6.77
C GLU A 32 -17.05 -9.41 8.18
N LEU A 33 -15.74 -9.17 8.33
CA LEU A 33 -14.97 -9.49 9.54
C LEU A 33 -14.55 -8.26 10.34
N HIS A 34 -14.86 -7.03 9.90
CA HIS A 34 -14.38 -5.82 10.55
C HIS A 34 -14.83 -5.75 12.02
N PRO A 35 -13.92 -5.49 12.98
CA PRO A 35 -14.27 -5.38 14.39
C PRO A 35 -15.30 -4.27 14.68
N ASP A 36 -15.31 -3.19 13.89
CA ASP A 36 -16.28 -2.09 14.08
C ASP A 36 -17.72 -2.45 13.70
N VAL A 37 -17.94 -3.53 12.94
CA VAL A 37 -19.29 -4.08 12.70
C VAL A 37 -19.60 -5.29 13.59
N GLY A 38 -18.77 -5.54 14.61
CA GLY A 38 -18.89 -6.67 15.53
C GLY A 38 -18.13 -7.93 15.09
N GLY A 39 -17.18 -7.80 14.16
CA GLY A 39 -16.31 -8.88 13.68
C GLY A 39 -15.10 -9.16 14.59
N ASP A 40 -14.18 -9.99 14.11
CA ASP A 40 -13.02 -10.49 14.87
C ASP A 40 -11.72 -9.90 14.33
N ALA A 41 -11.04 -9.11 15.17
CA ALA A 41 -9.76 -8.50 14.85
C ALA A 41 -8.68 -9.53 14.51
N ALA A 42 -8.69 -10.71 15.15
CA ALA A 42 -7.73 -11.78 14.84
C ALA A 42 -8.02 -12.42 13.47
N ALA A 43 -9.30 -12.55 13.11
CA ALA A 43 -9.71 -13.00 11.78
C ALA A 43 -9.32 -11.99 10.70
N MET A 44 -9.50 -10.69 10.97
CA MET A 44 -9.09 -9.64 10.05
C MET A 44 -7.57 -9.58 9.88
N GLN A 45 -6.80 -9.78 10.96
CA GLN A 45 -5.35 -9.88 10.90
C GLN A 45 -4.91 -11.06 10.03
N ALA A 46 -5.57 -12.21 10.12
CA ALA A 46 -5.28 -13.37 9.27
C ALA A 46 -5.53 -13.09 7.78
N VAL A 47 -6.60 -12.34 7.46
CA VAL A 47 -6.91 -11.91 6.08
C VAL A 47 -5.84 -10.96 5.55
N ASN A 48 -5.37 -10.01 6.36
CA ASN A 48 -4.31 -9.09 5.97
C ASN A 48 -2.98 -9.81 5.72
N VAL A 49 -2.58 -10.73 6.62
CA VAL A 49 -1.36 -11.55 6.46
C VAL A 49 -1.44 -12.38 5.17
N ALA A 50 -2.56 -13.04 4.92
CA ALA A 50 -2.74 -13.85 3.71
C ALA A 50 -2.69 -13.01 2.43
N TYR A 51 -3.24 -11.79 2.45
CA TYR A 51 -3.15 -10.87 1.32
C TYR A 51 -1.71 -10.46 1.02
N ASP A 52 -0.94 -10.10 2.05
CA ASP A 52 0.46 -9.69 1.90
C ASP A 52 1.33 -10.85 1.38
N GLU A 53 1.10 -12.08 1.87
CA GLU A 53 1.78 -13.28 1.38
C GLU A 53 1.42 -13.60 -0.08
N ALA A 54 0.14 -13.50 -0.46
CA ALA A 54 -0.29 -13.73 -1.85
C ALA A 54 0.33 -12.71 -2.82
N LEU A 55 0.45 -11.45 -2.41
CA LEU A 55 1.14 -10.42 -3.20
C LEU A 55 2.63 -10.70 -3.35
N ARG A 56 3.30 -11.17 -2.29
CA ARG A 56 4.72 -11.60 -2.38
C ARG A 56 4.91 -12.74 -3.38
N LEU A 57 4.04 -13.74 -3.35
CA LEU A 57 4.09 -14.88 -4.28
C LEU A 57 3.86 -14.47 -5.73
N LEU A 58 3.04 -13.44 -5.99
CA LEU A 58 2.87 -12.84 -7.32
C LEU A 58 4.08 -12.00 -7.76
N ALA A 59 4.77 -11.38 -6.80
CA ALA A 59 5.86 -10.45 -7.03
C ALA A 59 7.23 -11.14 -7.19
N GLU A 60 7.36 -12.42 -6.86
CA GLU A 60 8.67 -13.11 -6.80
C GLU A 60 9.15 -13.59 -8.18
N PRO A 61 10.22 -13.00 -8.77
CA PRO A 61 11.06 -13.67 -9.76
C PRO A 61 11.92 -14.75 -9.08
N PRO A 62 12.40 -15.79 -9.79
CA PRO A 62 13.16 -16.88 -9.18
C PRO A 62 14.39 -16.34 -8.43
N PRO A 63 14.79 -16.97 -7.29
CA PRO A 63 15.76 -16.39 -6.39
C PRO A 63 17.12 -16.24 -7.08
N ALA A 64 17.61 -15.00 -7.16
CA ALA A 64 18.99 -14.71 -7.49
C ALA A 64 19.87 -15.01 -6.26
N GLU A 65 20.91 -15.82 -6.48
CA GLU A 65 21.88 -16.23 -5.46
C GLU A 65 22.56 -15.02 -4.78
N PRO A 66 22.95 -15.15 -3.50
CA PRO A 66 23.46 -14.04 -2.70
C PRO A 66 24.91 -13.69 -3.10
N ALA A 67 25.11 -12.51 -3.68
CA ALA A 67 26.44 -11.91 -3.82
C ALA A 67 26.82 -11.17 -2.52
N GLU A 68 28.02 -11.47 -2.02
CA GLU A 68 28.65 -10.93 -0.81
C GLU A 68 28.77 -9.38 -0.82
N PRO A 69 28.88 -8.73 0.36
CA PRO A 69 28.84 -7.27 0.47
C PRO A 69 30.22 -6.65 0.15
N GLU A 70 30.30 -5.88 -0.93
CA GLU A 70 31.39 -4.92 -1.17
C GLU A 70 31.06 -3.53 -0.57
N PRO A 71 32.08 -2.74 -0.16
CA PRO A 71 31.89 -1.56 0.66
C PRO A 71 31.33 -0.37 -0.14
N ALA A 72 30.48 0.41 0.54
CA ALA A 72 29.77 1.56 -0.02
C ALA A 72 30.70 2.65 -0.57
N PRO A 73 30.40 3.24 -1.74
CA PRO A 73 30.84 4.58 -2.06
C PRO A 73 29.78 5.62 -1.66
N VAL A 74 30.30 6.80 -1.35
CA VAL A 74 29.65 7.98 -0.79
C VAL A 74 28.60 8.57 -1.74
N ARG A 75 27.54 9.16 -1.14
CA ARG A 75 26.43 9.88 -1.78
C ARG A 75 26.86 10.95 -2.79
N GLU A 76 26.24 10.92 -3.96
CA GLU A 76 25.91 12.09 -4.79
C GLU A 76 24.49 11.93 -5.37
N PRO A 77 23.72 13.01 -5.57
CA PRO A 77 22.31 12.95 -5.98
C PRO A 77 22.20 12.59 -7.46
N GLN A 78 21.91 11.31 -7.72
CA GLN A 78 21.66 10.84 -9.08
C GLN A 78 20.19 11.04 -9.41
N ALA A 79 19.94 11.93 -10.36
CA ALA A 79 18.68 12.04 -11.08
C ALA A 79 18.19 10.63 -11.45
N SER A 80 17.03 10.25 -10.90
CA SER A 80 16.42 8.96 -11.11
C SER A 80 16.04 8.81 -12.58
N THR A 81 16.91 8.18 -13.36
CA THR A 81 16.51 7.59 -14.63
C THR A 81 15.56 6.45 -14.30
N HIS A 82 14.25 6.72 -14.32
CA HIS A 82 13.19 5.74 -14.16
C HIS A 82 13.38 4.64 -15.20
N ARG A 83 13.99 3.52 -14.78
CA ARG A 83 14.06 2.30 -15.59
C ARG A 83 12.66 1.74 -15.70
N ARG A 84 12.02 2.07 -16.82
CA ARG A 84 10.73 1.59 -17.27
C ARG A 84 10.81 0.07 -17.52
N GLY A 85 10.55 -0.72 -16.48
CA GLY A 85 10.40 -2.18 -16.51
C GLY A 85 8.94 -2.61 -16.28
N PRO A 86 8.55 -3.84 -16.63
CA PRO A 86 7.14 -4.21 -16.78
C PRO A 86 6.49 -4.58 -15.44
N ALA A 87 5.88 -3.58 -14.79
CA ALA A 87 4.87 -3.76 -13.74
C ALA A 87 3.77 -2.71 -13.98
N ARG A 88 2.94 -2.91 -15.01
CA ARG A 88 2.04 -1.85 -15.52
C ARG A 88 0.91 -1.43 -14.57
N ASN A 89 0.70 -2.14 -13.47
CA ASN A 89 -0.47 -1.96 -12.61
C ASN A 89 -0.14 -1.69 -11.13
N VAL A 90 1.12 -1.75 -10.71
CA VAL A 90 1.54 -1.47 -9.33
C VAL A 90 2.89 -0.73 -9.34
N GLN A 91 2.95 0.39 -8.62
CA GLN A 91 4.14 1.20 -8.38
C GLN A 91 4.42 1.23 -6.88
N HIS A 92 5.69 1.15 -6.49
CA HIS A 92 6.12 1.20 -5.10
C HIS A 92 7.27 2.18 -4.97
N ASP A 93 7.23 3.00 -3.93
CA ASP A 93 8.19 4.04 -3.64
C ASP A 93 8.70 3.93 -2.20
N ASN A 94 10.01 3.80 -2.05
CA ASN A 94 10.65 3.56 -0.75
C ASN A 94 11.97 4.33 -0.65
N PRO A 95 12.09 5.38 0.20
CA PRO A 95 11.05 6.10 0.96
C PRO A 95 10.40 7.26 0.16
N SER A 96 9.13 7.57 0.44
CA SER A 96 8.37 8.60 -0.28
C SER A 96 8.52 10.01 0.30
N PHE A 97 8.17 10.20 1.58
CA PHE A 97 8.32 11.48 2.27
C PHE A 97 8.27 11.31 3.80
N THR A 98 8.53 12.38 4.55
CA THR A 98 8.51 12.38 6.02
C THR A 98 7.57 13.46 6.57
N ILE A 99 6.94 13.17 7.71
CA ILE A 99 6.14 14.12 8.48
C ILE A 99 6.79 14.31 9.85
N ALA A 100 7.00 15.55 10.28
CA ALA A 100 7.71 15.90 11.51
C ALA A 100 6.87 15.72 12.80
N VAL A 101 6.10 14.63 12.87
CA VAL A 101 5.28 14.25 14.02
C VAL A 101 5.34 12.73 14.24
N LEU A 102 4.89 12.27 15.41
CA LEU A 102 4.86 10.84 15.74
C LEU A 102 3.83 10.08 14.89
N PRO A 103 3.99 8.75 14.70
CA PRO A 103 3.12 7.98 13.82
C PRO A 103 1.62 8.14 14.10
N ALA A 104 1.23 8.22 15.38
CA ALA A 104 -0.18 8.44 15.74
C ALA A 104 -0.70 9.78 15.21
N GLU A 105 0.06 10.86 15.37
CA GLU A 105 -0.32 12.20 14.87
C GLU A 105 -0.28 12.27 13.34
N ALA A 106 0.71 11.62 12.72
CA ALA A 106 0.80 11.50 11.27
C ALA A 106 -0.41 10.75 10.71
N PHE A 107 -0.84 9.67 11.35
CA PHE A 107 -1.99 8.88 10.94
C PHE A 107 -3.28 9.70 10.94
N GLU A 108 -3.53 10.47 12.01
CA GLU A 108 -4.70 11.37 12.07
C GLU A 108 -4.67 12.43 10.96
N ALA A 109 -3.51 13.03 10.69
CA ALA A 109 -3.38 13.99 9.60
C ALA A 109 -3.67 13.35 8.23
N LEU A 110 -3.23 12.11 8.01
CA LEU A 110 -3.53 11.36 6.78
C LEU A 110 -5.02 11.04 6.66
N LEU A 111 -5.72 10.72 7.76
CA LEU A 111 -7.18 10.52 7.73
C LEU A 111 -7.92 11.79 7.31
N ILE A 112 -7.49 12.96 7.79
CA ILE A 112 -8.06 14.24 7.39
C ILE A 112 -7.89 14.46 5.88
N VAL A 113 -6.67 14.30 5.35
CA VAL A 113 -6.40 14.44 3.91
C VAL A 113 -7.18 13.42 3.11
N THR A 114 -7.28 12.17 3.59
CA THR A 114 -8.07 11.11 2.95
C THR A 114 -9.51 11.57 2.73
N SER A 115 -10.12 12.24 3.71
CA SER A 115 -11.50 12.73 3.60
C SER A 115 -11.74 13.71 2.44
N TRP A 116 -10.67 14.29 1.88
CA TRP A 116 -10.74 15.21 0.75
C TRP A 116 -10.48 14.53 -0.58
N ILE A 117 -9.51 13.62 -0.63
CA ILE A 117 -8.97 13.08 -1.88
C ILE A 117 -9.43 11.64 -2.17
N GLY A 118 -10.10 10.98 -1.22
CA GLY A 118 -10.34 9.54 -1.29
C GLY A 118 -11.32 8.98 -0.27
N GLU A 119 -11.32 7.65 -0.18
CA GLU A 119 -12.08 6.86 0.77
C GLU A 119 -11.16 5.88 1.50
N VAL A 120 -11.28 5.80 2.82
CA VAL A 120 -10.54 4.82 3.63
C VAL A 120 -11.05 3.42 3.32
N LEU A 121 -10.13 2.51 3.01
CA LEU A 121 -10.41 1.09 2.81
C LEU A 121 -9.99 0.26 4.02
N VAL A 122 -8.83 0.58 4.61
CA VAL A 122 -8.26 -0.09 5.79
C VAL A 122 -7.58 0.95 6.65
N ASP A 123 -7.94 1.00 7.93
CA ASP A 123 -7.29 1.78 8.97
C ASP A 123 -6.72 0.85 10.06
N ASP A 124 -5.43 0.57 10.01
CA ASP A 124 -4.72 -0.15 11.07
C ASP A 124 -3.73 0.81 11.76
N PRO A 125 -4.24 1.65 12.67
CA PRO A 125 -3.45 2.72 13.26
C PRO A 125 -2.33 2.18 14.16
N PRO A 126 -1.17 2.85 14.20
CA PRO A 126 -0.80 4.03 13.41
C PRO A 126 0.02 3.69 12.16
N TYR A 127 0.15 2.42 11.76
CA TYR A 127 1.21 2.00 10.85
C TYR A 127 0.76 1.77 9.40
N VAL A 128 -0.52 1.49 9.17
CA VAL A 128 -1.01 1.15 7.83
C VAL A 128 -2.32 1.85 7.53
N LEU A 129 -2.34 2.58 6.43
CA LEU A 129 -3.54 3.20 5.86
C LEU A 129 -3.68 2.80 4.39
N GLU A 130 -4.81 2.19 4.02
CA GLU A 130 -5.15 1.93 2.62
C GLU A 130 -6.34 2.79 2.20
N VAL A 131 -6.22 3.39 1.02
CA VAL A 131 -7.13 4.41 0.51
C VAL A 131 -7.46 4.13 -0.94
N PHE A 132 -8.74 4.29 -1.29
CA PHE A 132 -9.15 4.50 -2.67
C PHE A 132 -9.09 6.00 -2.97
N LEU A 133 -8.14 6.42 -3.80
CA LEU A 133 -7.98 7.81 -4.19
C LEU A 133 -8.86 8.12 -5.40
N HIS A 134 -9.52 9.27 -5.37
CA HIS A 134 -10.22 9.87 -6.52
C HIS A 134 -9.31 10.83 -7.29
N GLU A 135 -8.43 11.52 -6.56
CA GLU A 135 -7.45 12.47 -7.09
C GLU A 135 -6.03 11.95 -6.83
N PRO A 136 -5.08 12.11 -7.78
CA PRO A 136 -5.19 12.77 -9.09
C PRO A 136 -5.97 11.95 -10.13
N ALA A 137 -6.21 10.67 -9.85
CA ALA A 137 -7.06 9.77 -10.63
C ALA A 137 -7.46 8.58 -9.74
N PRO A 138 -8.55 7.86 -10.10
CA PRO A 138 -8.94 6.62 -9.44
C PRO A 138 -7.77 5.65 -9.31
N CYS A 139 -7.34 5.36 -8.08
CA CYS A 139 -6.32 4.35 -7.80
C CYS A 139 -6.39 3.85 -6.35
N TRP A 140 -5.82 2.67 -6.13
CA TRP A 140 -5.57 2.18 -4.78
C TRP A 140 -4.22 2.71 -4.32
N CYS A 141 -4.17 3.24 -3.11
CA CYS A 141 -2.96 3.74 -2.48
C CYS A 141 -2.83 3.16 -1.08
N ARG A 142 -1.66 2.60 -0.76
CA ARG A 142 -1.29 2.19 0.59
C ARG A 142 -0.17 3.08 1.10
N LEU A 143 -0.29 3.51 2.34
CA LEU A 143 0.70 4.26 3.08
C LEU A 143 1.18 3.41 4.26
N ASP A 144 2.48 3.10 4.26
CA ASP A 144 3.16 2.42 5.36
C ASP A 144 3.95 3.45 6.17
N LEU A 145 3.62 3.58 7.46
CA LEU A 145 4.21 4.55 8.38
C LEU A 145 5.28 3.87 9.23
N VAL A 146 6.49 4.44 9.23
CA VAL A 146 7.63 3.96 10.02
C VAL A 146 8.11 5.08 10.94
N PRO A 147 8.24 4.85 12.25
CA PRO A 147 8.80 5.85 13.16
C PRO A 147 10.27 6.14 12.81
N ASP A 148 10.63 7.43 12.74
CA ASP A 148 11.99 7.89 12.48
C ASP A 148 12.35 9.08 13.38
N ALA A 149 13.16 8.86 14.42
CA ALA A 149 13.76 9.92 15.25
C ALA A 149 12.81 11.07 15.69
N GLY A 150 11.56 10.75 16.06
CA GLY A 150 10.55 11.75 16.48
C GLY A 150 9.69 12.30 15.34
N ALA A 151 9.90 11.80 14.13
CA ALA A 151 9.11 12.00 12.93
C ALA A 151 8.56 10.64 12.44
N THR A 152 7.86 10.68 11.31
CA THR A 152 7.32 9.49 10.64
C THR A 152 7.76 9.50 9.18
N THR A 153 8.40 8.42 8.74
CA THR A 153 8.67 8.17 7.32
C THR A 153 7.51 7.40 6.71
N ILE A 154 7.09 7.81 5.53
CA ILE A 154 5.98 7.19 4.79
C ILE A 154 6.52 6.62 3.49
N SER A 155 6.13 5.38 3.20
CA SER A 155 6.33 4.72 1.91
C SER A 155 4.99 4.49 1.23
N LEU A 156 4.93 4.71 -0.09
CA LEU A 156 3.70 4.59 -0.88
C LEU A 156 3.73 3.36 -1.78
N THR A 157 2.60 2.65 -1.84
CA THR A 157 2.30 1.70 -2.90
C THR A 157 1.04 2.13 -3.63
N VAL A 158 1.11 2.27 -4.96
CA VAL A 158 -0.02 2.68 -5.80
C VAL A 158 -0.35 1.57 -6.78
N ALA A 159 -1.63 1.20 -6.90
CA ALA A 159 -2.09 0.22 -7.86
C ALA A 159 -3.28 0.70 -8.67
N ALA A 160 -3.38 0.20 -9.90
CA ALA A 160 -4.54 0.40 -10.75
C ALA A 160 -5.80 -0.16 -10.10
N VAL A 161 -6.91 0.52 -10.34
CA VAL A 161 -8.25 0.04 -10.00
C VAL A 161 -9.01 -0.23 -11.29
N GLU A 162 -9.86 -1.24 -11.25
CA GLU A 162 -10.78 -1.50 -12.35
C GLU A 162 -11.90 -0.46 -12.29
N GLU A 163 -12.11 0.25 -13.40
CA GLU A 163 -13.20 1.21 -13.52
C GLU A 163 -14.36 0.56 -14.29
N ASP A 164 -15.56 0.65 -13.72
CA ASP A 164 -16.77 0.04 -14.27
C ASP A 164 -17.02 0.52 -15.72
N GLY A 165 -16.98 -0.43 -16.66
CA GLY A 165 -17.25 -0.18 -18.08
C GLY A 165 -16.07 0.36 -18.90
N VAL A 166 -14.92 0.63 -18.28
CA VAL A 166 -13.70 1.12 -18.95
C VAL A 166 -12.57 0.07 -18.89
N GLY A 167 -12.58 -0.80 -17.88
CA GLY A 167 -11.55 -1.83 -17.66
C GLY A 167 -10.42 -1.32 -16.75
N ILE A 168 -9.29 -2.03 -16.72
CA ILE A 168 -8.14 -1.66 -15.88
C ILE A 168 -7.38 -0.51 -16.54
N LEU A 169 -7.51 0.69 -15.99
CA LEU A 169 -6.66 1.82 -16.35
C LEU A 169 -5.30 1.72 -15.66
N PRO A 170 -4.19 2.14 -16.31
CA PRO A 170 -2.90 2.19 -15.64
C PRO A 170 -2.97 3.15 -14.44
N PRO A 171 -2.26 2.85 -13.34
CA PRO A 171 -2.26 3.73 -12.18
C PRO A 171 -1.63 5.09 -12.55
N PRO A 172 -2.06 6.19 -11.89
CA PRO A 172 -1.37 7.47 -12.00
C PRO A 172 0.09 7.33 -11.57
N ASP A 173 0.95 8.23 -12.04
CA ASP A 173 2.35 8.28 -11.63
C ASP A 173 2.42 8.40 -10.09
N ILE A 174 3.24 7.54 -9.46
CA ILE A 174 3.39 7.53 -8.01
C ILE A 174 3.92 8.86 -7.48
N ASP A 175 4.73 9.58 -8.26
CA ASP A 175 5.21 10.91 -7.88
C ASP A 175 4.05 11.91 -7.80
N LEU A 176 3.08 11.83 -8.72
CA LEU A 176 1.89 12.68 -8.70
C LEU A 176 0.98 12.36 -7.51
N VAL A 177 0.81 11.07 -7.18
CA VAL A 177 0.06 10.65 -6.00
C VAL A 177 0.75 11.17 -4.72
N ARG A 178 2.08 11.06 -4.65
CA ARG A 178 2.87 11.59 -3.53
C ARG A 178 2.68 13.10 -3.39
N ASP A 179 2.75 13.84 -4.49
CA ASP A 179 2.57 15.28 -4.50
C ASP A 179 1.16 15.68 -4.05
N THR A 180 0.12 14.93 -4.42
CA THR A 180 -1.26 15.15 -3.93
C THR A 180 -1.35 14.97 -2.41
N TRP A 181 -0.73 13.93 -1.84
CA TRP A 181 -0.68 13.74 -0.39
C TRP A 181 0.07 14.87 0.31
N VAL A 182 1.24 15.24 -0.21
CA VAL A 182 2.05 16.33 0.36
C VAL A 182 1.33 17.66 0.26
N ALA A 183 0.60 17.93 -0.83
CA ALA A 183 -0.21 19.13 -0.98
C ALA A 183 -1.32 19.17 0.08
N GLY A 184 -2.10 18.09 0.22
CA GLY A 184 -3.16 18.00 1.23
C GLY A 184 -2.63 18.19 2.66
N LEU A 185 -1.50 17.58 3.00
CA LEU A 185 -0.89 17.74 4.33
C LEU A 185 -0.41 19.17 4.62
N ASN A 186 -0.14 19.96 3.57
CA ASN A 186 0.27 21.36 3.69
C ASN A 186 -0.90 22.35 3.55
N GLU A 187 -2.10 21.89 3.22
CA GLU A 187 -3.29 22.74 3.19
C GLU A 187 -3.64 23.17 4.63
N PRO A 188 -3.83 24.48 4.88
CA PRO A 188 -4.17 24.95 6.20
C PRO A 188 -5.61 24.54 6.56
N LEU A 189 -5.76 23.84 7.67
CA LEU A 189 -7.05 23.46 8.26
C LEU A 189 -7.73 24.71 8.86
N TRP A 190 -8.54 25.45 8.09
CA TRP A 190 -9.30 26.61 8.58
C TRP A 190 -10.79 26.55 8.25
#